data_AF-A0A415VGU4-F1
#
_entry.id   AF-A0A415VGU4-F1
#
_cell.length_a   1.000
_cell.length_b   1.000
_cell.length_c   1.000
_cell.angle_alpha   90.00
_cell.angle_beta   90.00
_cell.angle_gamma   90.00
#
_symmetry.space_group_name_H-M   'P 1'
#
loop_
_entity.id
_entity.type
_entity.pdbx_description
1 polymer ?
#
loop_
_entity_poly.entity_id
_entity_poly.type
_entity_poly.pdbx_seq_one_letter_code
_entity_poly.pdbx_strand_id
1 'polypeptide(L)'
;MNITELKEKLLESVDVWADARIDDMVKGNPMLAIPSAYMKRAAHNIISKNKDKWDKSIDNATLFLADENGNIDADTIFTDAMQMLKAVENYHFDFGIIHGHIDNGTISIDLPDNPFIAILFGSKRSINFTEEDFVELKDLIIG
;
A
#
# COMPACT_ATOMS: atom_id res chain seq x y z
N MET A 1 -19.05 -3.75 7.06
CA MET A 1 -19.31 -3.33 5.67
C MET A 1 -19.58 -4.56 4.80
N ASN A 2 -20.21 -4.40 3.64
CA ASN A 2 -20.34 -5.50 2.68
C ASN A 2 -19.13 -5.52 1.71
N ILE A 3 -19.02 -6.59 0.91
CA ILE A 3 -17.90 -6.78 -0.04
C ILE A 3 -17.77 -5.67 -1.08
N THR A 4 -18.89 -5.16 -1.60
CA THR A 4 -18.91 -4.11 -2.61
C THR A 4 -18.39 -2.80 -2.00
N GLU A 5 -18.87 -2.46 -0.81
CA GLU A 5 -18.44 -1.28 -0.06
C GLU A 5 -16.94 -1.37 0.27
N LEU A 6 -16.44 -2.54 0.70
CA LEU A 6 -15.02 -2.74 0.96
C LEU A 6 -14.17 -2.48 -0.29
N LYS A 7 -14.56 -3.00 -1.46
CA LYS A 7 -13.81 -2.83 -2.71
C LYS A 7 -13.72 -1.37 -3.14
N GLU A 8 -14.86 -0.68 -3.10
CA GLU A 8 -14.95 0.74 -3.46
C GLU A 8 -14.08 1.58 -2.52
N LYS A 9 -14.29 1.44 -1.20
CA LYS A 9 -13.53 2.17 -0.19
C LYS A 9 -12.04 1.85 -0.27
N LEU A 10 -11.63 0.58 -0.34
CA LEU A 10 -10.21 0.23 -0.42
C LEU A 10 -9.50 0.90 -1.59
N LEU A 11 -10.12 0.91 -2.77
CA LEU A 11 -9.50 1.52 -3.96
C LEU A 11 -9.37 3.03 -3.81
N GLU A 12 -10.41 3.71 -3.32
CA GLU A 12 -10.39 5.15 -3.07
C GLU A 12 -9.39 5.52 -1.97
N SER A 13 -9.36 4.77 -0.86
CA SER A 13 -8.47 5.01 0.27
C SER A 13 -7.01 4.82 -0.11
N VAL A 14 -6.67 3.78 -0.90
CA VAL A 14 -5.29 3.57 -1.39
C VAL A 14 -4.86 4.70 -2.31
N ASP A 15 -5.77 5.23 -3.14
CA ASP A 15 -5.49 6.34 -4.05
C ASP A 15 -5.16 7.62 -3.27
N VAL A 16 -6.02 7.99 -2.32
CA VAL A 16 -5.84 9.16 -1.44
C VAL A 16 -4.57 9.02 -0.59
N TRP A 17 -4.35 7.84 -0.02
CA TRP A 17 -3.19 7.57 0.82
C TRP A 17 -1.88 7.68 0.03
N ALA A 18 -1.82 7.11 -1.17
CA ALA A 18 -0.62 7.20 -2.03
C ALA A 18 -0.29 8.66 -2.38
N ASP A 19 -1.30 9.46 -2.68
CA ASP A 19 -1.15 10.87 -2.96
C ASP A 19 -0.59 11.66 -1.77
N ALA A 20 -1.13 11.40 -0.58
CA ALA A 20 -0.66 12.02 0.67
C ALA A 20 0.80 11.67 0.97
N ARG A 21 1.19 10.39 0.80
CA ARG A 21 2.60 9.96 0.98
C ARG A 21 3.54 10.64 0.01
N ILE A 22 3.16 10.76 -1.27
CA ILE A 22 3.97 11.47 -2.24
C ILE A 22 4.09 12.96 -1.88
N ASP A 23 3.02 13.59 -1.40
CA ASP A 23 3.06 14.98 -0.94
C ASP A 23 3.97 15.17 0.27
N ASP A 24 3.95 14.24 1.23
CA ASP A 24 4.85 14.27 2.39
C ASP A 24 6.32 14.11 1.98
N MET A 25 6.60 13.28 0.96
CA MET A 25 7.93 13.17 0.37
C MET A 25 8.40 14.50 -0.27
N VAL A 26 7.50 15.23 -0.93
CA VAL A 26 7.82 16.56 -1.50
C VAL A 26 8.10 17.59 -0.41
N LYS A 27 7.34 17.58 0.70
CA LYS A 27 7.60 18.46 1.85
C LYS A 27 8.99 18.24 2.42
N GLY A 28 9.44 16.98 2.48
CA GLY A 28 10.77 16.60 2.94
C GLY A 28 11.90 16.87 1.94
N ASN A 29 11.59 16.98 0.63
CA ASN A 29 12.58 17.27 -0.41
C ASN A 29 11.95 18.07 -1.57
N PRO A 30 12.12 19.40 -1.60
CA PRO A 30 11.56 20.26 -2.65
C PRO A 30 12.02 19.93 -4.07
N MET A 31 13.14 19.24 -4.26
CA MET A 31 13.56 18.76 -5.60
C MET A 31 12.57 17.76 -6.20
N LEU A 32 11.73 17.14 -5.37
CA LEU A 32 10.71 16.20 -5.80
C LEU A 32 9.45 16.87 -6.38
N ALA A 33 9.32 18.19 -6.35
CA ALA A 33 8.08 18.88 -6.76
C ALA A 33 7.66 18.64 -8.22
N ILE A 34 8.62 18.55 -9.14
CA ILE A 34 8.35 18.21 -10.56
C ILE A 34 8.10 16.71 -10.75
N PRO A 35 8.98 15.80 -10.28
CA PRO A 35 8.79 14.36 -10.46
C PRO A 35 7.58 13.81 -9.68
N SER A 36 7.13 14.46 -8.60
CA SER A 36 5.96 14.01 -7.83
C SER A 36 4.68 13.94 -8.66
N ALA A 37 4.47 14.88 -9.59
CA ALA A 37 3.32 14.82 -10.49
C ALA A 37 3.32 13.54 -11.35
N TYR A 38 4.50 13.06 -11.75
CA TYR A 38 4.64 11.80 -12.48
C TYR A 38 4.51 10.58 -11.56
N MET A 39 4.99 10.66 -10.32
CA MET A 39 4.82 9.60 -9.32
C MET A 39 3.35 9.40 -8.97
N LYS A 40 2.59 10.48 -8.74
CA LYS A 40 1.14 10.43 -8.51
C LYS A 40 0.41 9.81 -9.69
N ARG A 41 0.70 10.28 -10.91
CA ARG A 41 0.15 9.68 -12.14
C ARG A 41 0.47 8.19 -12.26
N ALA A 42 1.70 7.78 -11.94
CA ALA A 42 2.07 6.37 -11.95
C ALA A 42 1.30 5.56 -10.91
N ALA A 43 1.12 6.08 -9.69
CA ALA A 43 0.33 5.46 -8.63
C ALA A 43 -1.13 5.25 -9.09
N HIS A 44 -1.81 6.30 -9.54
CA HIS A 44 -3.18 6.21 -10.08
C HIS A 44 -3.29 5.19 -11.22
N ASN A 45 -2.33 5.20 -12.16
CA ASN A 45 -2.33 4.27 -13.28
C ASN A 45 -2.11 2.81 -12.82
N ILE A 46 -1.26 2.57 -11.83
CA ILE A 46 -1.03 1.23 -11.28
C ILE A 46 -2.28 0.73 -10.58
N ILE A 47 -2.92 1.56 -9.75
CA ILE A 47 -4.17 1.23 -9.05
C ILE A 47 -5.26 0.91 -10.08
N SER A 48 -5.49 1.82 -11.03
CA SER A 48 -6.50 1.63 -12.08
C SER A 48 -6.26 0.38 -12.92
N LYS A 49 -5.02 0.13 -13.35
CA LYS A 49 -4.66 -1.05 -14.16
C LYS A 49 -4.82 -2.37 -13.39
N ASN A 50 -4.67 -2.35 -12.07
CA ASN A 50 -4.77 -3.55 -11.24
C ASN A 50 -6.14 -3.72 -10.57
N LYS A 51 -7.08 -2.78 -10.75
CA LYS A 51 -8.42 -2.82 -10.15
C LYS A 51 -9.10 -4.18 -10.30
N ASP A 52 -9.25 -4.69 -11.52
CA ASP A 52 -9.93 -5.98 -11.76
C ASP A 52 -9.23 -7.15 -11.05
N LYS A 53 -7.90 -7.10 -10.97
CA LYS A 53 -7.11 -8.12 -10.27
C LYS A 53 -7.32 -8.03 -8.76
N TRP A 54 -7.39 -6.83 -8.21
CA TRP A 54 -7.67 -6.59 -6.79
C TRP A 54 -9.10 -7.01 -6.46
N ASP A 55 -10.09 -6.60 -7.25
CA ASP A 55 -11.50 -6.98 -7.09
C ASP A 55 -11.64 -8.51 -7.03
N LYS A 56 -11.00 -9.22 -7.96
CA LYS A 56 -11.00 -10.69 -7.98
C LYS A 56 -10.29 -11.29 -6.77
N SER A 57 -9.20 -10.68 -6.31
CA SER A 57 -8.46 -11.16 -5.13
C SER A 57 -9.28 -10.98 -3.86
N ILE A 58 -9.98 -9.85 -3.73
CA ILE A 58 -10.89 -9.55 -2.63
C ILE A 58 -12.08 -10.51 -2.66
N ASP A 59 -12.68 -10.75 -3.84
CA ASP A 59 -13.75 -11.75 -4.00
C ASP A 59 -13.33 -13.14 -3.50
N ASN A 60 -12.14 -13.60 -3.90
CA ASN A 60 -11.62 -14.88 -3.44
C ASN A 60 -11.36 -14.89 -1.93
N ALA A 61 -10.90 -13.77 -1.37
CA ALA A 61 -10.65 -13.64 0.06
C ALA A 61 -11.95 -13.61 0.88
N THR A 62 -13.08 -13.19 0.29
CA THR A 62 -14.39 -13.11 0.99
C THR A 62 -14.78 -14.42 1.68
N LEU A 63 -14.41 -15.57 1.12
CA LEU A 63 -14.66 -16.89 1.72
C LEU A 63 -14.00 -17.06 3.11
N PHE A 64 -12.95 -16.29 3.37
CA PHE A 64 -12.21 -16.28 4.64
C PHE A 64 -12.53 -15.04 5.50
N LEU A 65 -12.98 -13.95 4.87
CA LEU A 65 -13.13 -12.65 5.51
C LEU A 65 -14.57 -12.31 5.92
N ALA A 66 -15.57 -12.86 5.24
CA ALA A 66 -16.97 -12.57 5.52
C ALA A 66 -17.63 -13.62 6.41
N ASP A 67 -18.61 -13.18 7.20
CA ASP A 67 -19.48 -14.07 7.97
C ASP A 67 -20.48 -14.82 7.06
N GLU A 68 -21.29 -15.71 7.66
CA GLU A 68 -22.31 -16.50 6.97
C GLU A 68 -23.35 -15.63 6.22
N ASN A 69 -23.48 -14.36 6.58
CA ASN A 69 -24.40 -13.40 5.99
C ASN A 69 -23.72 -12.48 4.96
N GLY A 70 -22.42 -12.66 4.70
CA GLY A 70 -21.64 -11.82 3.78
C GLY A 70 -21.17 -10.48 4.39
N ASN A 71 -21.26 -10.31 5.71
CA ASN A 71 -20.75 -9.12 6.39
C ASN A 71 -19.26 -9.25 6.66
N ILE A 72 -18.55 -8.14 6.48
CA ILE A 72 -17.12 -8.04 6.72
C ILE A 72 -16.89 -7.09 7.89
N ASP A 73 -16.20 -7.60 8.92
CA ASP A 73 -15.61 -6.80 9.99
C ASP A 73 -14.20 -6.36 9.58
N ALA A 74 -14.15 -5.22 8.88
CA ALA A 74 -12.90 -4.67 8.39
C ALA A 74 -11.93 -4.34 9.54
N ASP A 75 -12.41 -3.86 10.70
CA ASP A 75 -11.52 -3.48 11.79
C ASP A 75 -10.76 -4.69 12.35
N THR A 76 -11.47 -5.80 12.56
CA THR A 76 -10.87 -7.07 12.98
C THR A 76 -9.89 -7.59 11.93
N ILE A 77 -10.25 -7.58 10.65
CA ILE A 77 -9.38 -8.08 9.57
C ILE A 77 -8.08 -7.29 9.47
N PHE A 78 -8.14 -5.95 9.51
CA PHE A 78 -6.95 -5.10 9.47
C PHE A 78 -6.08 -5.33 10.71
N THR A 79 -6.71 -5.44 11.89
CA THR A 79 -5.99 -5.72 13.14
C THR A 79 -5.24 -7.05 13.07
N ASP A 80 -5.91 -8.11 12.62
CA ASP A 80 -5.31 -9.44 12.50
C ASP A 80 -4.21 -9.47 11.42
N ALA A 81 -4.42 -8.78 10.29
CA ALA A 81 -3.42 -8.64 9.23
C ALA A 81 -2.14 -7.96 9.74
N MET A 82 -2.26 -6.91 10.55
CA MET A 82 -1.11 -6.24 11.15
C MET A 82 -0.39 -7.15 12.15
N GLN A 83 -1.12 -7.91 12.96
CA GLN A 83 -0.49 -8.90 13.87
C GLN A 83 0.28 -9.96 13.10
N MET A 84 -0.29 -10.47 12.00
CA MET A 84 0.42 -11.40 11.12
C MET A 84 1.67 -10.76 10.51
N LEU A 85 1.58 -9.52 10.04
CA LEU A 85 2.72 -8.80 9.46
C LEU A 85 3.85 -8.57 10.48
N LYS A 86 3.51 -8.30 11.74
CA LYS A 86 4.47 -8.17 12.85
C LYS A 86 5.18 -9.47 13.17
N ALA A 87 4.53 -10.61 12.98
CA ALA A 87 5.13 -11.92 13.20
C ALA A 87 6.07 -12.36 12.06
N VAL A 88 6.10 -11.64 10.94
CA VAL A 88 7.01 -11.93 9.83
C VAL A 88 8.40 -11.38 10.15
N GLU A 89 9.38 -12.27 10.16
CA GLU A 89 10.79 -11.92 10.32
C GLU A 89 11.55 -12.18 9.01
N ASN A 90 12.26 -11.16 8.53
CA ASN A 90 13.20 -11.23 7.42
C ASN A 90 12.69 -11.95 6.15
N TYR A 91 11.46 -11.67 5.73
CA TYR A 91 10.88 -12.24 4.52
C TYR A 91 11.19 -11.36 3.31
N HIS A 92 12.03 -11.86 2.41
CA HIS A 92 12.31 -11.19 1.14
C HIS A 92 11.31 -11.60 0.06
N PHE A 93 10.84 -10.64 -0.73
CA PHE A 93 9.98 -10.89 -1.87
C PHE A 93 10.50 -10.24 -3.14
N ASP A 94 10.33 -10.97 -4.24
CA ASP A 94 10.67 -10.52 -5.59
C ASP A 94 9.45 -10.69 -6.49
N PHE A 95 8.80 -9.58 -6.83
CA PHE A 95 7.65 -9.56 -7.73
C PHE A 95 7.94 -8.74 -8.99
N GLY A 96 8.53 -9.40 -9.98
CA GLY A 96 8.87 -8.79 -11.27
C GLY A 96 9.96 -7.72 -11.13
N ILE A 97 9.57 -6.45 -11.21
CA ILE A 97 10.47 -5.30 -11.07
C ILE A 97 10.50 -4.72 -9.65
N ILE A 98 9.65 -5.25 -8.75
CA ILE A 98 9.53 -4.79 -7.37
C ILE A 98 10.24 -5.81 -6.49
N HIS A 99 11.30 -5.36 -5.84
CA HIS A 99 12.08 -6.11 -4.87
C HIS A 99 11.83 -5.52 -3.50
N GLY A 100 11.83 -6.33 -2.45
CA GLY A 100 11.60 -5.82 -1.10
C GLY A 100 11.71 -6.87 -0.02
N HIS A 101 11.44 -6.44 1.21
CA HIS A 101 11.38 -7.33 2.36
C HIS A 101 10.32 -6.89 3.36
N ILE A 102 9.88 -7.83 4.17
CA ILE A 102 9.00 -7.63 5.31
C ILE A 102 9.78 -8.03 6.55
N ASP A 103 9.82 -7.13 7.53
CA ASP A 103 10.45 -7.40 8.81
C ASP A 103 9.71 -6.67 9.94
N ASN A 104 9.25 -7.43 10.93
CA ASN A 104 8.60 -6.94 12.15
C ASN A 104 7.55 -5.85 11.90
N GLY A 105 6.61 -6.10 10.99
CA GLY A 105 5.53 -5.17 10.67
C GLY A 105 5.89 -4.05 9.69
N THR A 106 7.12 -4.00 9.19
CA THR A 106 7.57 -3.03 8.19
C THR A 106 7.68 -3.69 6.82
N ILE A 107 7.07 -3.09 5.80
CA ILE A 107 7.23 -3.48 4.40
C ILE A 107 8.21 -2.50 3.76
N SER A 108 9.34 -3.00 3.30
CA SER A 108 10.37 -2.24 2.60
C SER A 108 10.35 -2.59 1.13
N ILE A 109 10.20 -1.59 0.26
CA ILE A 109 10.32 -1.72 -1.20
C ILE A 109 11.67 -1.14 -1.61
N ASP A 110 12.51 -1.97 -2.21
CA ASP A 110 13.82 -1.56 -2.69
C ASP A 110 13.69 -0.71 -3.95
N LEU A 111 14.40 0.41 -3.95
CA LEU A 111 14.46 1.33 -5.05
C LEU A 111 15.50 0.83 -6.07
N PRO A 112 15.19 0.85 -7.39
CA PRO A 112 16.13 0.42 -8.41
C PRO A 112 17.39 1.30 -8.41
N ASP A 113 18.57 0.67 -8.47
CA ASP A 113 19.85 1.40 -8.51
C ASP A 113 20.07 2.02 -9.90
N ASN A 114 19.59 3.24 -10.09
CA ASN A 114 19.82 4.01 -11.30
C ASN A 114 19.98 5.52 -11.02
N PRO A 115 20.63 6.27 -11.93
CA PRO A 115 20.92 7.69 -11.73
C PRO A 115 19.68 8.56 -11.48
N PHE A 116 18.54 8.20 -12.07
CA PHE A 116 17.29 8.94 -11.89
C PHE A 116 16.77 8.78 -10.45
N ILE A 117 16.73 7.55 -9.94
CA ILE A 117 16.36 7.26 -8.54
C ILE A 117 17.34 7.90 -7.56
N ALA A 118 18.64 7.88 -7.83
CA ALA A 118 19.65 8.53 -6.99
C ALA A 118 19.46 10.05 -6.91
N ILE A 119 19.03 10.71 -7.99
CA ILE A 119 18.70 12.14 -8.00
C ILE A 119 17.45 12.43 -7.14
N LEU A 120 16.45 11.55 -7.18
CA LEU A 120 15.18 11.75 -6.47
C LEU A 120 15.29 11.42 -4.98
N PHE A 121 15.91 10.29 -4.65
CA PHE A 121 15.88 9.69 -3.32
C PHE A 121 17.24 9.73 -2.62
N GLY A 122 18.27 10.28 -3.27
CA GLY A 122 19.61 10.41 -2.70
C GLY A 122 20.22 9.04 -2.41
N SER A 123 20.72 8.86 -1.18
CA SER A 123 21.27 7.59 -0.70
C SER A 123 20.21 6.60 -0.21
N LYS A 124 18.91 6.96 -0.20
CA LYS A 124 17.85 6.02 0.19
C LYS A 124 17.77 4.89 -0.81
N ARG A 125 17.84 3.67 -0.30
CA ARG A 125 17.78 2.43 -1.08
C ARG A 125 16.42 1.73 -1.00
N SER A 126 15.56 2.14 -0.07
CA SER A 126 14.21 1.58 0.08
C SER A 126 13.19 2.66 0.49
N ILE A 127 11.92 2.38 0.17
CA ILE A 127 10.75 3.03 0.74
C ILE A 127 10.17 2.08 1.77
N ASN A 128 9.97 2.55 3.00
CA ASN A 128 9.46 1.73 4.09
C ASN A 128 8.04 2.16 4.42
N PHE A 129 7.16 1.18 4.58
CA PHE A 129 5.80 1.33 5.07
C PHE A 129 5.70 0.65 6.43
N THR A 130 5.29 1.41 7.42
CA THR A 130 5.29 1.02 8.83
C THR A 130 3.88 0.68 9.30
N GLU A 131 3.74 0.29 10.56
CA GLU A 131 2.44 0.12 11.19
C GLU A 131 1.61 1.41 11.16
N GLU A 132 2.24 2.58 11.35
CA GLU A 132 1.54 3.86 11.31
C GLU A 132 0.88 4.09 9.95
N ASP A 133 1.61 3.81 8.87
CA ASP A 133 1.10 3.94 7.51
C ASP A 133 -0.09 2.99 7.25
N PHE A 134 -0.05 1.79 7.82
CA PHE A 134 -1.14 0.82 7.69
C PHE A 134 -2.37 1.23 8.51
N VAL A 135 -2.18 1.81 9.70
CA VAL A 135 -3.26 2.37 10.51
C VAL A 135 -3.91 3.55 9.81
N GLU A 136 -3.12 4.46 9.22
CA GLU A 136 -3.65 5.56 8.41
C GLU A 136 -4.53 5.02 7.25
N LEU A 137 -4.05 4.00 6.54
CA LEU A 137 -4.83 3.37 5.47
C LEU A 137 -6.11 2.71 5.99
N LYS A 138 -6.05 2.00 7.12
CA LYS A 138 -7.22 1.41 7.77
C LYS A 138 -8.26 2.47 8.08
N ASP A 139 -7.86 3.58 8.68
CA ASP A 139 -8.76 4.64 9.10
C ASP A 139 -9.44 5.30 7.89
N LEU A 140 -8.76 5.42 6.75
CA LEU A 140 -9.36 5.87 5.49
C LEU A 140 -10.41 4.92 4.92
N ILE A 141 -10.32 3.61 5.21
CA ILE A 141 -11.23 2.58 4.70
C ILE A 141 -12.46 2.45 5.61
N ILE A 142 -12.25 2.53 6.93
CA ILE A 142 -13.31 2.32 7.91
C ILE A 142 -14.08 3.62 8.20
N GLY A 143 -13.41 4.78 8.10
CA GLY A 143 -14.03 6.11 8.18
C GLY A 143 -15.11 6.35 7.15
#